data_AF-A0A2W6EJB7-F1
#
_entry.id   AF-A0A2W6EJB7-F1
#
_cell.length_a   1.000
_cell.length_b   1.000
_cell.length_c   1.000
_cell.angle_alpha   90.00
_cell.angle_beta   90.00
_cell.angle_gamma   90.00
#
_symmetry.space_group_name_H-M   'P 1'
#
loop_
_entity.id
_entity.type
_entity.pdbx_description
1 polymer ?
#
loop_
_entity_poly.entity_id
_entity_poly.type
_entity_poly.pdbx_seq_one_letter_code
_entity_poly.pdbx_strand_id
1 'polypeptide(L)'
;MNGQSPWSGRRLHFVGIAGAGMSGLALVARALGARVSGSDRAESPYLDSLRAQGIEPAIGHAAENVPDGAEVVYSTAVPADNSERAVARRRGLREIHRGDLLGEVSVLRRCIAVSGTHGKTTTTAMIVHVLRRCGLDPSFLVGGQIDVGEGLPANAGWGGGEWIVVEA
;
A
#
# COMPACT_ATOMS: atom_id res chain seq x y z
N MET A 1 24.17 6.43 -7.55
CA MET A 1 23.73 5.52 -6.47
C MET A 1 23.19 4.27 -7.14
N ASN A 2 23.66 3.08 -6.76
CA ASN A 2 23.41 1.82 -7.50
C ASN A 2 21.92 1.44 -7.56
N GLY A 3 21.20 1.95 -8.56
CA GLY A 3 20.50 1.22 -9.62
C GLY A 3 19.43 0.17 -9.33
N GLN A 4 19.10 -0.17 -8.08
CA GLN A 4 18.02 -1.12 -7.77
C GLN A 4 17.02 -0.55 -6.77
N SER A 5 15.73 -0.70 -7.10
CA SER A 5 14.63 -0.31 -6.22
C SER A 5 14.70 -1.10 -4.92
N PRO A 6 14.48 -0.47 -3.75
CA PRO A 6 14.84 -1.06 -2.45
C PRO A 6 14.07 -2.35 -2.12
N TRP A 7 12.94 -2.61 -2.77
CA TRP A 7 12.14 -3.82 -2.56
C TRP A 7 12.20 -4.78 -3.76
N SER A 8 13.18 -4.61 -4.64
CA SER A 8 13.44 -5.59 -5.71
C SER A 8 13.66 -6.97 -5.10
N GLY A 9 12.96 -7.98 -5.66
CA GLY A 9 13.00 -9.37 -5.17
C GLY A 9 11.93 -9.73 -4.15
N ARG A 10 11.27 -8.75 -3.50
CA ARG A 10 10.13 -9.02 -2.62
C ARG A 10 8.89 -9.40 -3.42
N ARG A 11 8.09 -10.31 -2.86
CA ARG A 11 6.78 -10.72 -3.39
C ARG A 11 5.76 -10.51 -2.29
N LEU A 12 4.88 -9.53 -2.44
CA LEU A 12 3.87 -9.19 -1.45
C LEU A 12 2.49 -9.60 -1.95
N HIS A 13 1.77 -10.38 -1.15
CA HIS A 13 0.37 -10.73 -1.39
C HIS A 13 -0.51 -10.05 -0.35
N PHE A 14 -1.34 -9.10 -0.77
CA PHE A 14 -2.20 -8.33 0.11
C PHE A 14 -3.58 -8.99 0.23
N VAL A 15 -3.96 -9.42 1.43
CA VAL A 15 -5.31 -9.92 1.72
C VAL A 15 -6.18 -8.74 2.15
N GLY A 16 -7.26 -8.48 1.41
CA GLY A 16 -8.07 -7.27 1.59
C GLY A 16 -7.44 -6.04 0.92
N ILE A 17 -6.93 -6.21 -0.31
CA ILE A 17 -6.18 -5.18 -1.05
C ILE A 17 -7.04 -3.98 -1.47
N ALA A 18 -8.36 -4.12 -1.55
CA ALA A 18 -9.29 -3.10 -2.02
C ALA A 18 -9.65 -2.06 -0.93
N GLY A 19 -9.10 -2.18 0.28
CA GLY A 19 -9.23 -1.18 1.35
C GLY A 19 -8.30 0.02 1.14
N ALA A 20 -8.70 1.20 1.64
CA ALA A 20 -7.95 2.45 1.49
C ALA A 20 -6.49 2.35 1.96
N GLY A 21 -6.24 1.77 3.15
CA GLY A 21 -4.88 1.63 3.66
C GLY A 21 -4.05 0.55 2.95
N MET A 22 -4.70 -0.49 2.42
CA MET A 22 -4.02 -1.65 1.82
C MET A 22 -3.66 -1.38 0.36
N SER A 23 -4.59 -0.84 -0.43
CA SER A 23 -4.35 -0.43 -1.82
C SER A 23 -3.21 0.59 -1.92
N GLY A 24 -3.16 1.57 -1.02
CA GLY A 24 -2.08 2.55 -0.98
C GLY A 24 -0.71 1.91 -0.75
N LEU A 25 -0.62 1.01 0.23
CA LEU A 25 0.62 0.26 0.49
C LEU A 25 1.01 -0.65 -0.67
N ALA A 26 0.04 -1.27 -1.36
CA ALA A 26 0.28 -2.08 -2.54
C ALA A 26 0.83 -1.26 -3.72
N LEU A 27 0.30 -0.06 -3.97
CA LEU A 27 0.81 0.88 -4.98
C LEU A 27 2.24 1.31 -4.67
N VAL A 28 2.51 1.69 -3.41
CA VAL A 28 3.86 2.08 -2.98
C VAL A 28 4.82 0.90 -3.08
N ALA A 29 4.42 -0.29 -2.65
CA ALA A 29 5.23 -1.51 -2.78
C ALA A 29 5.63 -1.80 -4.23
N ARG A 30 4.67 -1.63 -5.16
CA ARG A 30 4.91 -1.78 -6.59
C ARG A 30 5.91 -0.75 -7.11
N ALA A 31 5.78 0.51 -6.71
CA ALA A 31 6.73 1.57 -7.07
C ALA A 31 8.14 1.32 -6.49
N LEU A 32 8.21 0.72 -5.29
CA LEU A 32 9.45 0.26 -4.65
C LEU A 32 10.05 -1.01 -5.28
N GLY A 33 9.44 -1.53 -6.35
CA GLY A 33 9.96 -2.64 -7.13
C GLY A 33 9.57 -4.04 -6.65
N ALA A 34 8.67 -4.15 -5.66
CA ALA A 34 8.12 -5.44 -5.27
C ALA A 34 7.21 -6.01 -6.38
N ARG A 35 7.11 -7.34 -6.43
CA ARG A 35 6.01 -8.01 -7.12
C ARG A 35 4.80 -8.00 -6.20
N VAL A 36 3.70 -7.41 -6.66
CA VAL A 36 2.50 -7.23 -5.85
C VAL A 36 1.36 -8.05 -6.44
N SER A 37 0.65 -8.75 -5.58
CA SER A 37 -0.61 -9.44 -5.86
C SER A 37 -1.55 -9.21 -4.68
N GLY A 38 -2.81 -9.58 -4.81
CA GLY A 38 -3.71 -9.55 -3.66
C GLY A 38 -5.09 -10.06 -4.00
N SER A 39 -5.92 -10.09 -2.98
CA SER A 39 -7.31 -10.50 -3.06
C SER A 39 -8.18 -9.51 -2.29
N ASP A 40 -9.46 -9.44 -2.64
CA ASP A 40 -10.47 -8.81 -1.81
C ASP A 40 -11.81 -9.52 -1.96
N ARG A 41 -12.74 -9.31 -1.02
CA ARG A 41 -14.09 -9.88 -1.06
C ARG A 41 -14.96 -9.29 -2.18
N ALA A 42 -14.68 -8.05 -2.58
CA ALA A 42 -15.51 -7.27 -3.49
C ALA A 42 -14.70 -6.22 -4.24
N GLU A 43 -15.32 -5.73 -5.33
CA GLU A 43 -14.85 -4.58 -6.10
C GLU A 43 -14.86 -3.28 -5.26
N SER A 44 -14.01 -2.33 -5.65
CA SER A 44 -13.85 -1.05 -4.97
C SER A 44 -13.19 -0.03 -5.89
N PRO A 45 -13.47 1.28 -5.76
CA PRO A 45 -12.78 2.32 -6.53
C PRO A 45 -11.24 2.32 -6.38
N TYR A 46 -10.73 1.79 -5.26
CA TYR A 46 -9.28 1.66 -5.05
C TYR A 46 -8.63 0.64 -6.00
N LEU A 47 -9.39 -0.29 -6.57
CA LEU A 47 -8.87 -1.29 -7.51
C LEU A 47 -8.49 -0.68 -8.85
N ASP A 48 -9.14 0.39 -9.28
CA ASP A 48 -8.86 1.04 -10.57
C ASP A 48 -7.40 1.55 -10.62
N SER A 49 -6.93 2.13 -9.53
CA SER A 49 -5.54 2.59 -9.41
C SER A 49 -4.55 1.41 -9.41
N LEU A 50 -4.90 0.29 -8.79
CA LEU A 50 -4.07 -0.92 -8.79
C LEU A 50 -3.95 -1.53 -10.18
N ARG A 51 -5.09 -1.67 -10.88
CA ARG A 51 -5.18 -2.19 -12.25
C ARG A 51 -4.40 -1.32 -13.23
N ALA A 52 -4.49 0.01 -13.08
CA ALA A 52 -3.68 0.95 -13.86
C ALA A 52 -2.17 0.77 -13.66
N GLN A 53 -1.73 0.18 -12.54
CA GLN A 53 -0.33 -0.16 -12.26
C GLN A 53 0.02 -1.63 -12.58
N GLY A 54 -0.87 -2.34 -13.28
CA GLY A 54 -0.70 -3.74 -13.68
C GLY A 54 -0.85 -4.74 -12.53
N ILE A 55 -1.51 -4.35 -11.45
CA ILE A 55 -1.88 -5.25 -10.34
C ILE A 55 -3.34 -5.61 -10.55
N GLU A 56 -3.62 -6.88 -10.84
CA GLU A 56 -4.99 -7.39 -10.96
C GLU A 56 -5.32 -8.25 -9.74
N PRO A 57 -6.13 -7.77 -8.79
CA PRO A 57 -6.53 -8.55 -7.63
C PRO A 57 -7.55 -9.64 -7.95
N ALA A 58 -7.47 -10.75 -7.21
CA ALA A 58 -8.53 -11.74 -7.21
C ALA A 58 -9.74 -11.24 -6.41
N ILE A 59 -10.95 -11.47 -6.93
CA ILE A 59 -12.19 -11.27 -6.18
C ILE A 59 -12.60 -12.59 -5.54
N GLY A 60 -12.72 -12.58 -4.21
CA GLY A 60 -12.87 -13.76 -3.36
C GLY A 60 -11.54 -14.21 -2.75
N HIS A 61 -11.60 -14.71 -1.51
CA HIS A 61 -10.44 -15.23 -0.80
C HIS A 61 -10.29 -16.74 -1.01
N ALA A 62 -9.14 -17.18 -1.51
CA ALA A 62 -8.87 -18.57 -1.83
C ALA A 62 -7.39 -18.90 -1.54
N ALA A 63 -7.11 -20.09 -1.01
CA ALA A 63 -5.73 -20.48 -0.68
C ALA A 63 -4.81 -20.48 -1.92
N GLU A 64 -5.39 -20.66 -3.09
CA GLU A 64 -4.75 -20.68 -4.40
C GLU A 64 -4.28 -19.29 -4.84
N ASN A 65 -4.85 -18.22 -4.27
CA ASN A 65 -4.45 -16.85 -4.56
C ASN A 65 -3.04 -16.52 -4.06
N VAL A 66 -2.55 -17.23 -3.03
CA VAL A 66 -1.25 -16.96 -2.39
C VAL A 66 -0.11 -17.54 -3.23
N PRO A 67 0.74 -16.71 -3.85
CA PRO A 67 1.87 -17.18 -4.63
C PRO A 67 2.94 -17.82 -3.73
N ASP A 68 3.67 -18.78 -4.28
CA ASP A 68 4.78 -19.39 -3.55
C ASP A 68 5.90 -18.37 -3.28
N GLY A 69 6.46 -18.44 -2.06
CA GLY A 69 7.51 -17.54 -1.61
C GLY A 69 7.06 -16.09 -1.41
N ALA A 70 5.75 -15.81 -1.34
CA ALA A 70 5.23 -14.50 -1.00
C ALA A 70 5.32 -14.21 0.51
N GLU A 71 5.41 -12.94 0.86
CA GLU A 71 5.08 -12.42 2.18
C GLU A 71 3.61 -11.97 2.14
N VAL A 72 2.80 -12.41 3.11
CA VAL A 72 1.37 -12.14 3.14
C VAL A 72 1.08 -10.93 4.02
N VAL A 73 0.56 -9.87 3.41
CA VAL A 73 0.23 -8.62 4.08
C VAL A 73 -1.25 -8.63 4.44
N TYR A 74 -1.58 -8.34 5.71
CA TYR A 74 -2.96 -8.34 6.18
C TYR A 74 -3.26 -7.13 7.06
N SER A 75 -4.55 -6.75 7.13
CA SER A 75 -5.03 -5.72 8.07
C SER A 75 -5.75 -6.35 9.25
N THR A 76 -6.06 -5.55 10.28
CA THR A 76 -6.89 -5.97 11.41
C THR A 76 -8.26 -6.51 11.01
N ALA A 77 -8.79 -6.13 9.84
CA ALA A 77 -10.06 -6.60 9.31
C ALA A 77 -10.00 -8.01 8.71
N VAL A 78 -8.79 -8.60 8.56
CA VAL A 78 -8.60 -9.94 8.01
C VAL A 78 -8.40 -10.93 9.16
N PRO A 79 -9.37 -11.80 9.45
CA PRO A 79 -9.28 -12.72 10.58
C PRO A 79 -8.23 -13.81 10.33
N ALA A 80 -7.75 -14.43 11.40
CA ALA A 80 -6.67 -15.42 11.30
C ALA A 80 -7.09 -16.67 10.51
N ASP A 81 -8.37 -17.05 10.54
CA ASP A 81 -8.93 -18.20 9.83
C ASP A 81 -9.19 -17.97 8.33
N ASN A 82 -8.93 -16.76 7.82
CA ASN A 82 -8.94 -16.49 6.39
C ASN A 82 -8.08 -17.52 5.62
N SER A 83 -8.61 -18.04 4.51
CA SER A 83 -8.02 -19.15 3.74
C SER A 83 -6.59 -18.85 3.26
N GLU A 84 -6.31 -17.62 2.86
CA GLU A 84 -4.99 -17.16 2.40
C GLU A 84 -3.99 -17.05 3.56
N ARG A 85 -4.42 -16.52 4.70
CA ARG A 85 -3.58 -16.47 5.90
C ARG A 85 -3.30 -17.87 6.46
N ALA A 86 -4.30 -18.75 6.45
CA ALA A 86 -4.16 -20.13 6.89
C ALA A 86 -3.17 -20.91 6.01
N VAL A 87 -3.25 -20.78 4.69
CA VAL A 87 -2.29 -21.45 3.80
C VAL A 87 -0.89 -20.85 3.91
N ALA A 88 -0.76 -19.54 4.12
CA ALA A 88 0.52 -18.88 4.34
C ALA A 88 1.25 -19.49 5.54
N ARG A 89 0.56 -19.63 6.68
CA ARG A 89 1.14 -20.30 7.87
C ARG A 89 1.49 -21.75 7.63
N ARG A 90 0.62 -22.52 6.94
CA ARG A 90 0.91 -23.92 6.59
C ARG A 90 2.16 -24.05 5.71
N ARG A 91 2.39 -23.09 4.81
CA ARG A 91 3.57 -23.03 3.93
C ARG A 91 4.79 -22.35 4.59
N GLY A 92 4.68 -21.88 5.84
CA GLY A 92 5.76 -21.18 6.54
C GLY A 92 6.10 -19.80 5.95
N LEU A 93 5.16 -19.17 5.25
CA LEU A 93 5.32 -17.84 4.67
C LEU A 93 5.22 -16.77 5.76
N ARG A 94 5.99 -15.67 5.60
CA ARG A 94 5.95 -14.51 6.52
C ARG A 94 4.60 -13.82 6.41
N GLU A 95 3.92 -13.62 7.54
CA GLU A 95 2.78 -12.70 7.63
C GLU A 95 3.27 -11.32 8.12
N ILE A 96 2.80 -10.24 7.50
CA ILE A 96 3.13 -8.85 7.86
C ILE A 96 1.84 -8.10 8.13
N HIS A 97 1.72 -7.49 9.30
CA HIS A 97 0.59 -6.60 9.55
C HIS A 97 0.74 -5.29 8.79
N ARG A 98 -0.36 -4.72 8.29
CA ARG A 98 -0.43 -3.41 7.60
C ARG A 98 0.43 -2.34 8.27
N GLY A 99 0.35 -2.24 9.60
CA GLY A 99 1.08 -1.24 10.38
C GLY A 99 2.60 -1.43 10.32
N ASP A 100 3.06 -2.68 10.32
CA ASP A 100 4.49 -3.01 10.24
C ASP A 100 5.02 -2.67 8.84
N LEU A 101 4.28 -2.99 7.78
CA LEU A 101 4.65 -2.62 6.42
C LEU A 101 4.67 -1.10 6.23
N LEU A 102 3.70 -0.38 6.81
CA LEU A 102 3.73 1.09 6.84
C LEU A 102 4.98 1.63 7.55
N GLY A 103 5.40 0.98 8.64
CA GLY A 103 6.67 1.26 9.32
C GLY A 103 7.89 1.01 8.43
N GLU A 104 7.92 -0.10 7.68
CA GLU A 104 8.99 -0.38 6.72
C GLU A 104 9.07 0.69 5.61
N VAL A 105 7.93 1.23 5.16
CA VAL A 105 7.87 2.30 4.15
C VAL A 105 8.32 3.65 4.73
N SER A 106 7.84 4.00 5.92
CA SER A 106 8.01 5.34 6.49
C SER A 106 9.47 5.71 6.75
N VAL A 107 10.31 4.72 7.05
CA VAL A 107 11.74 4.90 7.31
C VAL A 107 12.60 5.08 6.04
N LEU A 108 12.02 4.87 4.85
CA LEU A 108 12.74 5.04 3.58
C LEU A 108 12.97 6.51 3.20
N ARG A 109 12.26 7.44 3.85
CA ARG A 109 12.26 8.89 3.55
C ARG A 109 12.10 9.72 4.81
N ARG A 110 12.22 11.05 4.69
CA ARG A 110 11.89 11.97 5.78
C ARG A 110 10.38 11.97 5.99
N CYS A 111 9.94 11.37 7.10
CA CYS A 111 8.53 11.09 7.33
C CYS A 111 7.82 12.20 8.13
N ILE A 112 6.68 12.64 7.60
CA ILE A 112 5.67 13.42 8.31
C ILE A 112 4.51 12.45 8.58
N ALA A 113 4.34 12.04 9.84
CA ALA A 113 3.24 11.19 10.27
C ALA A 113 2.12 12.03 10.86
N VAL A 114 0.92 11.93 10.29
CA VAL A 114 -0.27 12.65 10.75
C VAL A 114 -1.16 11.70 11.55
N SER A 115 -1.08 11.81 12.86
CA SER A 115 -1.86 11.02 13.81
C SER A 115 -2.99 11.82 14.47
N GLY A 116 -3.93 11.11 15.10
CA GLY A 116 -5.01 11.70 15.90
C GLY A 116 -6.37 11.08 15.63
N THR A 117 -7.36 11.37 16.47
CA THR A 117 -8.69 10.76 16.31
C THR A 117 -9.43 11.28 15.08
N HIS A 118 -9.32 12.58 14.78
CA HIS A 118 -10.03 13.26 13.70
C HIS A 118 -9.08 14.16 12.89
N GLY A 119 -9.48 14.52 11.68
CA GLY A 119 -8.75 15.48 10.83
C GLY A 119 -7.54 14.93 10.09
N LYS A 120 -7.09 13.70 10.38
CA LYS A 120 -5.87 13.12 9.78
C LYS A 120 -5.88 13.14 8.26
N THR A 121 -6.91 12.60 7.62
CA THR A 121 -6.98 12.51 6.17
C THR A 121 -6.92 13.88 5.51
N THR A 122 -7.70 14.85 6.01
CA THR A 122 -7.70 16.23 5.52
C THR A 122 -6.33 16.89 5.69
N THR A 123 -5.74 16.79 6.89
CA THR A 123 -4.42 17.38 7.17
C THR A 123 -3.34 16.73 6.31
N THR A 124 -3.36 15.41 6.16
CA THR A 124 -2.42 14.68 5.30
C THR A 124 -2.53 15.16 3.85
N ALA A 125 -3.75 15.23 3.32
CA ALA A 125 -4.02 15.73 1.97
C ALA A 125 -3.54 17.17 1.75
N MET A 126 -3.78 18.07 2.72
CA MET A 126 -3.31 19.45 2.64
C MET A 126 -1.79 19.56 2.65
N ILE A 127 -1.10 18.77 3.48
CA ILE A 127 0.37 18.73 3.51
C ILE A 127 0.91 18.25 2.16
N VAL A 128 0.36 17.15 1.62
CA VAL A 128 0.73 16.64 0.28
C VAL A 128 0.53 17.71 -0.79
N HIS A 129 -0.62 18.39 -0.78
CA HIS A 129 -0.92 19.46 -1.72
C HIS A 129 0.11 20.60 -1.65
N VAL A 130 0.40 21.12 -0.46
CA VAL A 130 1.37 22.21 -0.27
C VAL A 130 2.76 21.79 -0.75
N LEU A 131 3.25 20.61 -0.34
CA LEU A 131 4.55 20.11 -0.75
C LEU A 131 4.66 19.97 -2.28
N ARG A 132 3.61 19.49 -2.96
CA ARG A 132 3.58 19.40 -4.43
C ARG A 132 3.57 20.77 -5.09
N ARG A 133 2.82 21.75 -4.55
CA ARG A 133 2.84 23.14 -5.06
C ARG A 133 4.18 23.83 -4.85
N CYS A 134 4.97 23.39 -3.87
CA CYS A 134 6.36 23.81 -3.67
C CYS A 134 7.37 23.06 -4.55
N GLY A 135 6.93 22.14 -5.42
CA GLY A 135 7.82 21.36 -6.29
C GLY A 135 8.64 20.29 -5.56
N LEU A 136 8.25 19.91 -4.34
CA LEU A 136 9.00 18.96 -3.51
C LEU A 136 8.67 17.49 -3.77
N ASP A 137 7.68 17.22 -4.63
CA ASP A 137 7.27 15.89 -5.11
C ASP A 137 7.32 14.76 -4.05
N PRO A 138 6.50 14.87 -2.98
CA PRO A 138 6.53 13.94 -1.87
C PRO A 138 5.93 12.57 -2.25
N SER A 139 6.37 11.53 -1.55
CA SER A 139 5.59 10.31 -1.42
C SER A 139 4.44 10.51 -0.42
N PHE A 140 3.37 9.75 -0.56
CA PHE A 140 2.24 9.86 0.36
C PHE A 140 1.40 8.60 0.47
N LEU A 141 0.76 8.44 1.63
CA LEU A 141 -0.24 7.42 1.96
C LEU A 141 -1.38 8.11 2.74
N VAL A 142 -2.52 8.30 2.08
CA VAL A 142 -3.69 9.03 2.59
C VAL A 142 -4.86 8.06 2.77
N GLY A 143 -5.67 8.22 3.83
CA GLY A 143 -6.82 7.37 4.13
C GLY A 143 -8.01 7.47 3.14
N GLY A 144 -7.83 8.15 2.02
CA GLY A 144 -8.82 8.32 0.95
C GLY A 144 -8.18 8.82 -0.33
N GLN A 145 -8.89 8.73 -1.45
CA GLN A 145 -8.41 9.25 -2.74
C GLN A 145 -8.40 10.78 -2.72
N ILE A 146 -7.30 11.37 -3.19
CA ILE A 146 -7.15 12.79 -3.40
C ILE A 146 -6.84 13.07 -4.87
N ASP A 147 -7.28 14.22 -5.36
CA ASP A 147 -6.88 14.71 -6.67
C ASP A 147 -5.44 15.22 -6.60
N VAL A 148 -4.57 14.56 -7.36
CA VAL A 148 -3.15 14.89 -7.49
C VAL A 148 -2.86 15.60 -8.81
N GLY A 149 -3.87 16.06 -9.54
CA GLY A 149 -3.71 16.82 -10.79
C GLY A 149 -3.13 16.02 -11.96
N GLU A 150 -2.92 14.71 -11.78
CA GLU A 150 -2.40 13.79 -12.79
C GLU A 150 -3.14 12.45 -12.67
N GLY A 151 -3.76 11.99 -13.77
CA GLY A 151 -4.40 10.68 -13.83
C GLY A 151 -5.64 10.54 -12.93
N LEU A 152 -5.86 9.33 -12.43
CA LEU A 152 -6.99 9.01 -11.54
C LEU A 152 -6.73 9.54 -10.12
N PRO A 153 -7.79 9.86 -9.35
CA PRO A 153 -7.67 10.13 -7.93
C PRO A 153 -6.94 8.98 -7.22
N ALA A 154 -5.95 9.32 -6.41
CA ALA A 154 -5.05 8.35 -5.79
C ALA A 154 -5.00 8.55 -4.27
N ASN A 155 -4.91 7.46 -3.54
CA ASN A 155 -4.71 7.43 -2.09
C ASN A 155 -3.24 7.23 -1.70
N ALA A 156 -2.37 6.94 -2.66
CA ALA A 156 -0.94 6.86 -2.44
C ALA A 156 -0.13 7.20 -3.69
N GLY A 157 1.12 7.58 -3.49
CA GLY A 157 2.07 7.85 -4.56
C GLY A 157 3.51 7.80 -4.06
N TRP A 158 4.45 7.50 -4.95
CA TRP A 158 5.88 7.43 -4.66
C TRP A 158 6.64 8.45 -5.52
N GLY A 159 6.65 9.72 -5.10
CA GLY A 159 7.31 10.82 -5.83
C GLY A 159 8.83 10.75 -5.81
N GLY A 160 9.54 11.64 -6.49
CA GLY A 160 11.01 11.70 -6.52
C GLY A 160 11.67 12.45 -5.36
N GLY A 161 10.90 13.16 -4.54
CA GLY A 161 11.40 14.00 -3.45
C GLY A 161 11.83 13.25 -2.18
N GLU A 162 12.39 13.97 -1.22
CA GLU A 162 12.91 13.38 0.04
C GLU A 162 11.84 13.08 1.10
N TRP A 163 10.63 13.61 0.92
CA TRP A 163 9.55 13.56 1.91
C TRP A 163 8.60 12.40 1.66
N ILE A 164 8.08 11.84 2.75
CA ILE A 164 6.88 11.00 2.76
C ILE A 164 5.87 11.54 3.78
N VAL A 165 4.60 11.61 3.40
CA VAL A 165 3.50 12.01 4.28
C VAL A 165 2.57 10.81 4.49
N VAL A 166 2.40 10.36 5.72
CA VAL A 166 1.59 9.18 6.04
C VAL A 166 0.49 9.51 7.03
N GLU A 167 -0.70 8.96 6.79
CA GLU A 167 -1.77 8.90 7.78
C GLU A 167 -1.51 7.74 8.77
N ALA A 168 -1.58 8.01 10.07
CA ALA A 168 -1.31 7.07 11.16
C ALA A 168 -2.46 6.99 12.19
#